data_AF-A0A2X4TGZ8-F1
#
_entry.id   AF-A0A2X4TGZ8-F1
#
_cell.length_a   1.000
_cell.length_b   1.000
_cell.length_c   1.000
_cell.angle_alpha   90.00
_cell.angle_beta   90.00
_cell.angle_gamma   90.00
#
_symmetry.space_group_name_H-M   'P 1'
#
loop_
_entity.id
_entity.type
_entity.pdbx_description
1 polymer ?
#
loop_
_entity_poly.entity_id
_entity_poly.type
_entity_poly.pdbx_seq_one_letter_code
_entity_poly.pdbx_strand_id
1 'polypeptide(L)'
;MYKEKDISAASKIIRKLMGRKYHKDEILKLDVKHYTLFPNRENIIKNTERVVLVHHNTLSDTNNGLKKVLLGTVYTDALKNKEDEVIFLHCLQSFINKEKIDLYIPHPRYDSHQFNDVLNIKSEMIAEDIILEYLEQGVALELYGFNSTVQYNLNNISAIKNYKITSPLLEDSFNYGLGFDFSRVSV
;
A
#
# COMPACT_ATOMS: atom_id res chain seq x y z
N MET A 1 8.12 -5.99 -10.43
CA MET A 1 7.32 -6.48 -11.58
C MET A 1 7.82 -7.87 -11.96
N TYR A 2 6.92 -8.85 -12.10
CA TYR A 2 7.31 -10.22 -12.44
C TYR A 2 7.99 -10.24 -13.81
N LYS A 3 9.27 -10.62 -13.87
CA LYS A 3 9.96 -10.80 -15.16
C LYS A 3 9.49 -12.10 -15.78
N GLU A 4 8.80 -12.01 -16.91
CA GLU A 4 8.50 -13.20 -17.69
C GLU A 4 9.82 -13.85 -18.11
N LYS A 5 10.02 -15.09 -17.69
CA LYS A 5 11.10 -15.92 -18.22
C LYS A 5 10.56 -16.55 -19.49
N ASP A 6 11.16 -16.22 -20.62
CA ASP A 6 10.88 -16.90 -21.87
C ASP A 6 11.32 -18.37 -21.77
N ILE A 7 10.33 -19.25 -21.62
CA ILE A 7 10.55 -20.69 -21.64
C ILE A 7 10.54 -21.13 -23.09
N SER A 8 11.67 -21.65 -23.58
CA SER A 8 11.79 -22.20 -24.93
C SER A 8 10.77 -23.32 -25.18
N ALA A 9 10.35 -23.47 -26.44
CA ALA A 9 9.39 -24.51 -26.84
C ALA A 9 9.85 -25.92 -26.44
N ALA A 10 11.14 -26.22 -26.58
CA ALA A 10 11.73 -27.49 -26.16
C ALA A 10 11.57 -27.73 -24.65
N SER A 11 11.77 -26.70 -23.82
CA SER A 11 11.57 -26.80 -22.37
C SER A 11 10.09 -27.00 -22.01
N LYS A 12 9.16 -26.40 -22.75
CA LYS A 12 7.70 -26.64 -22.57
C LYS A 12 7.37 -28.12 -22.82
N ILE A 13 7.90 -28.71 -23.89
CA ILE A 13 7.68 -30.12 -24.24
C ILE A 13 8.24 -31.06 -23.16
N ILE A 14 9.50 -30.86 -22.74
CA ILE A 14 10.12 -31.69 -21.68
C ILE A 14 9.31 -31.62 -20.39
N ARG A 15 8.91 -30.41 -19.96
CA ARG A 15 8.11 -30.23 -18.75
C ARG A 15 6.75 -30.93 -18.86
N LYS A 16 6.12 -30.89 -20.04
CA LYS A 16 4.86 -31.58 -20.31
C LYS A 16 5.01 -33.10 -20.20
N LEU A 17 6.10 -33.66 -20.73
CA LEU A 17 6.46 -35.07 -20.57
C LEU A 17 6.72 -35.43 -19.10
N MET A 18 7.30 -34.52 -18.31
CA MET A 18 7.48 -34.67 -16.86
C MET A 18 6.19 -34.48 -16.04
N GLY A 19 5.02 -34.45 -16.68
CA GLY A 19 3.72 -34.36 -16.00
C GLY A 19 3.22 -32.94 -15.73
N ARG A 20 3.92 -31.89 -16.17
CA ARG A 20 3.40 -30.51 -16.08
C ARG A 20 2.26 -30.33 -17.09
N LYS A 21 1.03 -30.32 -16.59
CA LYS A 21 -0.18 -30.21 -17.43
C LYS A 21 -0.41 -28.82 -18.02
N TYR A 22 -0.04 -27.76 -17.28
CA TYR A 22 -0.31 -26.38 -17.67
C TYR A 22 0.87 -25.44 -17.49
N HIS A 23 0.97 -24.47 -18.39
CA HIS A 23 1.82 -23.29 -18.33
C HIS A 23 1.00 -22.04 -17.97
N LYS A 24 1.68 -20.98 -17.50
CA LYS A 24 1.04 -19.71 -17.09
C LYS A 24 0.08 -19.21 -18.17
N ASP A 25 0.56 -19.08 -19.41
CA ASP A 25 -0.23 -18.56 -20.53
C ASP A 25 -1.44 -19.44 -20.86
N GLU A 26 -1.39 -20.74 -20.57
CA GLU A 26 -2.50 -21.66 -20.79
C GLU A 26 -3.58 -21.46 -19.72
N ILE A 27 -3.18 -21.23 -18.47
CA ILE A 27 -4.10 -20.94 -17.36
C ILE A 27 -4.76 -19.57 -17.59
N LEU A 28 -3.99 -18.54 -17.91
CA LEU A 28 -4.52 -17.19 -18.13
C LEU A 28 -5.48 -17.09 -19.32
N LYS A 29 -5.37 -18.00 -20.29
CA LYS A 29 -6.33 -18.09 -21.42
C LYS A 29 -7.68 -18.69 -21.02
N LEU A 30 -7.75 -19.38 -19.88
CA LEU A 30 -9.02 -19.92 -19.36
C LEU A 30 -9.82 -18.84 -18.62
N ASP A 31 -9.19 -17.73 -18.24
CA ASP A 31 -9.85 -16.64 -17.52
C ASP A 31 -10.80 -15.88 -18.45
N VAL A 32 -12.10 -15.95 -18.16
CA VAL A 32 -13.14 -15.25 -18.94
C VAL A 32 -13.19 -13.76 -18.58
N LYS A 33 -12.83 -13.37 -17.35
CA LYS A 33 -12.83 -12.00 -16.85
C LYS A 33 -12.00 -11.92 -15.56
N HIS A 34 -11.26 -10.82 -15.37
CA HIS A 34 -10.51 -10.57 -14.14
C HIS A 34 -10.90 -9.25 -13.50
N TYR A 35 -11.42 -9.29 -12.28
CA TYR A 35 -11.80 -8.10 -11.55
C TYR A 35 -10.58 -7.40 -10.94
N THR A 36 -10.48 -6.09 -11.08
CA THR A 36 -9.33 -5.31 -10.61
C THR A 36 -9.74 -3.98 -9.99
N LEU A 37 -9.00 -3.57 -8.96
CA LEU A 37 -9.11 -2.24 -8.36
C LEU A 37 -8.41 -1.15 -9.19
N PHE A 38 -7.50 -1.56 -10.09
CA PHE A 38 -6.62 -0.68 -10.83
C PHE A 38 -6.76 -0.89 -12.34
N PRO A 39 -7.92 -0.54 -12.95
CA PRO A 39 -8.21 -0.85 -14.36
C PRO A 39 -7.27 -0.17 -15.36
N ASN A 40 -6.65 0.95 -14.97
CA ASN A 40 -5.74 1.72 -15.82
C ASN A 40 -4.26 1.36 -15.59
N ARG A 41 -3.99 0.23 -14.94
CA ARG A 41 -2.63 -0.29 -14.70
C ARG A 41 -2.47 -1.63 -15.39
N GLU A 42 -1.22 -1.94 -15.73
CA GLU A 42 -0.89 -3.25 -16.29
C GLU A 42 -1.29 -4.35 -15.30
N ASN A 43 -1.99 -5.36 -15.82
CA ASN A 43 -2.47 -6.49 -15.05
C ASN A 43 -2.04 -7.79 -15.75
N ILE A 44 -2.12 -8.92 -15.05
CA ILE A 44 -1.64 -10.22 -15.55
C ILE A 44 -2.42 -10.69 -16.79
N ILE A 45 -3.66 -10.21 -16.96
CA ILE A 45 -4.45 -10.38 -18.19
C ILE A 45 -4.97 -9.02 -18.68
N LYS A 46 -5.26 -8.93 -19.99
CA LYS A 46 -5.83 -7.71 -20.60
C LYS A 46 -7.33 -7.55 -20.33
N ASN A 47 -8.06 -8.65 -20.19
CA ASN A 47 -9.52 -8.64 -20.04
C ASN A 47 -9.92 -8.40 -18.58
N THR A 48 -9.81 -7.14 -18.15
CA THR A 48 -10.11 -6.75 -16.79
C THR A 48 -11.44 -6.00 -16.67
N GLU A 49 -12.10 -6.15 -15.53
CA GLU A 49 -13.26 -5.35 -15.14
C GLU A 49 -12.96 -4.58 -13.86
N ARG A 50 -13.26 -3.28 -13.86
CA ARG A 50 -13.07 -2.43 -12.70
C ARG A 50 -14.01 -2.85 -11.58
N VAL A 51 -13.46 -3.04 -10.39
CA VAL A 51 -14.21 -3.06 -9.13
C VAL A 51 -13.80 -1.83 -8.32
N VAL A 52 -14.77 -1.16 -7.74
CA VAL A 52 -14.56 -0.06 -6.81
C VAL A 52 -14.96 -0.55 -5.44
N LEU A 53 -14.00 -0.66 -4.52
CA LEU A 53 -14.29 -1.05 -3.13
C LEU A 53 -14.91 0.10 -2.34
N VAL A 54 -14.51 1.33 -2.68
CA VAL A 54 -14.84 2.52 -1.91
C VAL A 54 -15.40 3.61 -2.83
N HIS A 55 -16.66 3.99 -2.59
CA HIS A 55 -17.31 5.12 -3.23
C HIS A 55 -17.43 6.27 -2.23
N HIS A 56 -16.54 7.26 -2.34
CA HIS A 56 -16.65 8.49 -1.57
C HIS A 56 -17.12 9.61 -2.49
N ASN A 57 -18.42 9.92 -2.44
CA ASN A 57 -19.07 10.93 -3.27
C ASN A 57 -19.29 12.27 -2.56
N THR A 58 -18.95 12.35 -1.27
CA THR A 58 -19.06 13.57 -0.48
C THR A 58 -17.99 14.55 -0.92
N LEU A 59 -18.41 15.75 -1.33
CA LEU A 59 -17.49 16.87 -1.51
C LEU A 59 -16.88 17.16 -0.15
N SER A 60 -15.55 17.23 -0.08
CA SER A 60 -14.85 17.64 1.14
C SER A 60 -15.36 19.02 1.53
N ASP A 61 -16.10 19.11 2.62
CA ASP A 61 -16.40 20.40 3.23
C ASP A 61 -15.09 20.85 3.89
N THR A 62 -14.31 21.66 3.18
CA THR A 62 -12.94 22.06 3.56
C THR A 62 -12.86 22.76 4.92
N ASN A 63 -14.02 23.03 5.54
CA ASN A 63 -14.15 23.62 6.87
C ASN A 63 -13.89 22.64 8.02
N ASN A 64 -13.96 21.32 7.79
CA ASN A 64 -13.82 20.33 8.86
C ASN A 64 -12.36 19.92 9.16
N GLY A 65 -11.40 20.56 8.49
CA GLY A 65 -9.97 20.48 8.80
C GLY A 65 -9.19 19.40 8.04
N LEU A 66 -7.90 19.33 8.34
CA LEU A 66 -6.92 18.40 7.76
C LEU A 66 -6.32 17.55 8.87
N LYS A 67 -6.19 16.24 8.64
CA LYS A 67 -5.47 15.33 9.54
C LYS A 67 -4.33 14.62 8.82
N LYS A 68 -3.19 14.51 9.51
CA LYS A 68 -2.01 13.77 9.05
C LYS A 68 -1.98 12.39 9.68
N VAL A 69 -1.95 11.36 8.85
CA VAL A 69 -2.04 9.97 9.27
C VAL A 69 -0.76 9.23 8.88
N LEU A 70 -0.10 8.62 9.85
CA LEU A 70 0.96 7.65 9.61
C LEU A 70 0.36 6.24 9.55
N LEU A 71 0.59 5.55 8.44
CA LEU A 71 0.23 4.15 8.25
C LEU A 71 1.42 3.27 8.62
N GLY A 72 1.20 2.38 9.60
CA GLY A 72 2.18 1.40 10.02
C GLY A 72 2.48 0.35 8.95
N THR A 73 3.58 -0.35 9.15
CA THR A 73 3.94 -1.58 8.43
C THR A 73 4.51 -2.57 9.44
N VAL A 74 4.79 -3.80 9.02
CA VAL A 74 5.65 -4.69 9.79
C VAL A 74 7.09 -4.20 9.59
N TYR A 75 7.61 -3.40 10.54
CA TYR A 75 8.88 -2.68 10.34
C TYR A 75 10.06 -3.62 10.11
N THR A 76 10.13 -4.74 10.82
CA THR A 76 11.16 -5.78 10.61
C THR A 76 11.13 -6.42 9.22
N ASP A 77 9.97 -6.46 8.55
CA ASP A 77 9.86 -6.92 7.15
C ASP A 77 10.24 -5.83 6.15
N ALA A 78 10.21 -4.57 6.57
CA ALA A 78 10.44 -3.40 5.70
C ALA A 78 11.90 -2.96 5.64
N LEU A 79 12.72 -3.39 6.59
CA LEU A 79 14.12 -2.97 6.75
C LEU A 79 15.08 -3.92 6.05
N LYS A 80 16.18 -3.38 5.54
CA LYS A 80 17.30 -4.15 4.97
C LYS A 80 17.97 -5.04 6.01
N ASN A 81 18.12 -4.53 7.24
CA ASN A 81 18.60 -5.30 8.38
C ASN A 81 17.58 -5.16 9.51
N LYS A 82 17.19 -6.28 10.12
CA LYS A 82 16.15 -6.30 11.16
C LYS A 82 16.62 -5.62 12.45
N GLU A 83 17.92 -5.63 12.68
CA GLU A 83 18.59 -5.02 13.84
C GLU A 83 18.45 -3.49 13.83
N ASP A 84 18.18 -2.88 12.68
CA ASP A 84 18.01 -1.43 12.53
C ASP A 84 16.62 -0.93 13.00
N GLU A 85 15.73 -1.82 13.46
CA GLU A 85 14.35 -1.47 13.85
C GLU A 85 14.30 -0.35 14.88
N VAL A 86 15.10 -0.42 15.94
CA VAL A 86 15.11 0.61 17.00
C VAL A 86 15.51 1.98 16.44
N ILE A 87 16.52 2.01 15.57
CA ILE A 87 16.99 3.25 14.93
C ILE A 87 15.89 3.81 14.03
N PHE A 88 15.27 2.95 13.23
CA PHE A 88 14.21 3.36 12.31
C PHE A 88 12.97 3.88 13.03
N LEU A 89 12.55 3.22 14.11
CA LEU A 89 11.45 3.69 14.96
C LEU A 89 11.76 5.06 15.58
N HIS A 90 13.02 5.32 15.97
CA HIS A 90 13.43 6.65 16.43
C HIS A 90 13.37 7.71 15.31
N CYS A 91 13.76 7.37 14.08
CA CYS A 91 13.58 8.25 12.93
C CYS A 91 12.09 8.55 12.69
N LEU A 92 11.21 7.54 12.79
CA LEU A 92 9.77 7.73 12.66
C LEU A 92 9.19 8.60 13.80
N GLN A 93 9.64 8.42 15.04
CA GLN A 93 9.23 9.29 16.14
C GLN A 93 9.66 10.75 15.90
N SER A 94 10.88 10.96 15.40
CA SER A 94 11.38 12.29 15.04
C SER A 94 10.55 12.92 13.92
N PHE A 95 10.17 12.11 12.93
CA PHE A 95 9.29 12.50 11.84
C PHE A 95 7.89 12.87 12.33
N ILE A 96 7.29 12.07 13.21
CA ILE A 96 5.98 12.34 13.83
C ILE A 96 6.00 13.71 14.51
N ASN A 97 7.04 13.97 15.31
CA ASN A 97 7.18 15.21 16.07
C ASN A 97 7.38 16.43 15.17
N LYS A 98 8.13 16.27 14.07
CA LYS A 98 8.42 17.32 13.09
C LYS A 98 7.21 17.66 12.24
N GLU A 99 6.58 16.65 11.64
CA GLU A 99 5.46 16.85 10.73
C GLU A 99 4.13 17.04 11.46
N LYS A 100 4.10 16.85 12.78
CA LYS A 100 2.89 16.93 13.62
C LYS A 100 1.83 15.95 13.13
N ILE A 101 2.21 14.68 13.05
CA ILE A 101 1.28 13.59 12.70
C ILE A 101 0.19 13.52 13.77
N ASP A 102 -1.07 13.54 13.35
CA ASP A 102 -2.22 13.49 14.26
C ASP A 102 -2.55 12.06 14.69
N LEU A 103 -2.46 11.12 13.73
CA LEU A 103 -2.98 9.77 13.84
C LEU A 103 -1.92 8.76 13.42
N TYR A 104 -1.76 7.69 14.19
CA TYR A 104 -1.00 6.51 13.80
C TYR A 104 -1.95 5.31 13.73
N ILE A 105 -2.04 4.69 12.56
CA ILE A 105 -2.78 3.44 12.35
C ILE A 105 -1.76 2.31 12.25
N PRO A 106 -1.65 1.42 13.24
CA PRO A 106 -0.69 0.31 13.19
C PRO A 106 -1.06 -0.69 12.09
N HIS A 107 -0.07 -1.46 11.63
CA HIS A 107 -0.34 -2.56 10.71
C HIS A 107 -1.00 -3.72 11.49
N PRO A 108 -2.05 -4.40 10.97
CA PRO A 108 -2.78 -5.42 11.75
C PRO A 108 -1.92 -6.57 12.30
N ARG A 109 -0.83 -6.91 11.58
CA ARG A 109 0.17 -7.92 12.00
C ARG A 109 1.26 -7.38 12.96
N TYR A 110 1.22 -6.10 13.32
CA TYR A 110 2.28 -5.44 14.08
C TYR A 110 1.65 -4.63 15.23
N ASP A 111 1.59 -5.25 16.40
CA ASP A 111 0.89 -4.70 17.58
C ASP A 111 1.87 -4.29 18.71
N SER A 112 3.16 -4.16 18.39
CA SER A 112 4.22 -4.04 19.41
C SER A 112 4.73 -2.62 19.66
N HIS A 113 4.39 -1.64 18.82
CA HIS A 113 4.92 -0.28 18.96
C HIS A 113 3.82 0.78 19.00
N GLN A 114 3.97 1.70 19.94
CA GLN A 114 3.20 2.92 20.03
C GLN A 114 4.15 4.10 19.98
N PHE A 115 3.77 5.13 19.24
CA PHE A 115 4.52 6.37 19.15
C PHE A 115 4.01 7.39 20.17
N ASN A 116 4.90 8.23 20.67
CA ASN A 116 4.55 9.34 21.53
C ASN A 116 3.99 10.51 20.72
N ASP A 117 3.22 11.38 21.38
CA ASP A 117 2.69 12.64 20.82
C ASP A 117 1.84 12.49 19.54
N VAL A 118 1.21 11.33 19.38
CA VAL A 118 0.28 11.00 18.29
C VAL A 118 -0.85 10.13 18.83
N LEU A 119 -2.05 10.21 18.24
CA LEU A 119 -3.14 9.30 18.60
C LEU A 119 -2.89 7.92 17.94
N ASN A 120 -2.46 6.97 18.77
CA ASN A 120 -2.30 5.56 18.36
C ASN A 120 -3.68 4.89 18.28
N ILE A 121 -4.15 4.64 17.07
CA ILE A 121 -5.45 4.00 16.84
C ILE A 121 -5.39 2.54 17.28
N LYS A 122 -6.34 2.17 18.16
CA LYS A 122 -6.64 0.80 18.54
C LYS A 122 -8.01 0.46 18.00
N SER A 123 -8.08 -0.35 16.96
CA SER A 123 -9.32 -0.76 16.32
C SER A 123 -9.14 -2.13 15.67
N GLU A 124 -10.24 -2.89 15.63
CA GLU A 124 -10.32 -4.15 14.89
C GLU A 124 -10.64 -3.92 13.39
N MET A 125 -10.93 -2.67 13.02
CA MET A 125 -11.22 -2.29 11.64
C MET A 125 -9.95 -2.25 10.79
N ILE A 126 -10.10 -2.49 9.48
CA ILE A 126 -9.02 -2.22 8.53
C ILE A 126 -8.80 -0.71 8.41
N ALA A 127 -7.59 -0.33 8.01
CA ALA A 127 -7.21 1.08 7.90
C ALA A 127 -8.10 1.86 6.92
N GLU A 128 -8.56 1.23 5.82
CA GLU A 128 -9.48 1.85 4.87
C GLU A 128 -10.78 2.32 5.53
N ASP A 129 -11.40 1.48 6.37
CA ASP A 129 -12.68 1.81 7.01
C ASP A 129 -12.50 2.93 8.04
N ILE A 130 -11.41 2.88 8.82
CA ILE A 130 -11.06 3.95 9.79
C ILE A 130 -10.88 5.28 9.05
N ILE A 131 -10.18 5.26 7.92
CA ILE A 131 -9.98 6.46 7.09
C ILE A 131 -11.31 6.99 6.56
N LEU A 132 -12.20 6.11 6.13
CA LEU A 132 -13.50 6.50 5.60
C LEU A 132 -14.37 7.20 6.65
N GLU A 133 -14.34 6.78 7.91
CA GLU A 133 -15.07 7.47 8.98
C GLU A 133 -14.62 8.94 9.15
N TYR A 134 -13.33 9.24 8.99
CA TYR A 134 -12.85 10.63 9.00
C TYR A 134 -13.31 11.40 7.77
N LEU A 135 -13.26 10.76 6.60
CA LEU A 135 -13.72 11.37 5.35
C LEU A 135 -15.23 11.69 5.37
N GLU A 136 -16.05 10.81 5.94
CA GLU A 136 -17.49 11.00 6.12
C GLU A 136 -17.81 12.17 7.07
N GLN A 137 -16.91 12.45 8.02
CA GLN A 137 -16.95 13.65 8.85
C GLN A 137 -16.46 14.92 8.11
N GLY A 138 -16.14 14.82 6.82
CA GLY A 138 -15.66 15.93 5.99
C GLY A 138 -14.19 16.29 6.19
N VAL A 139 -13.41 15.48 6.91
CA VAL A 139 -12.00 15.74 7.18
C VAL A 139 -11.16 15.36 5.97
N ALA A 140 -10.28 16.26 5.52
CA ALA A 140 -9.27 15.93 4.52
C ALA A 140 -8.08 15.22 5.17
N LEU A 141 -7.39 14.34 4.43
CA LEU A 141 -6.31 13.51 4.98
C LEU A 141 -5.01 13.57 4.18
N GLU A 142 -3.90 13.67 4.89
CA GLU A 142 -2.57 13.37 4.36
C GLU A 142 -2.10 12.01 4.87
N LEU A 143 -1.99 11.03 3.97
CA LEU A 143 -1.59 9.67 4.32
C LEU A 143 -0.10 9.48 4.06
N TYR A 144 0.68 9.31 5.12
CA TYR A 144 2.09 8.97 5.09
C TYR A 144 2.24 7.47 5.29
N GLY A 145 2.82 6.77 4.33
CA GLY A 145 2.95 5.32 4.41
C GLY A 145 4.08 4.78 3.56
N PHE A 146 4.25 3.48 3.61
CA PHE A 146 5.35 2.78 2.96
C PHE A 146 4.88 2.08 1.68
N ASN A 147 4.18 2.80 0.81
CA ASN A 147 3.56 2.23 -0.38
C ASN A 147 2.52 1.14 -0.03
N SER A 148 1.69 1.39 0.99
CA SER A 148 0.72 0.41 1.46
C SER A 148 -0.46 0.25 0.51
N THR A 149 -1.14 -0.90 0.59
CA THR A 149 -2.36 -1.17 -0.20
C THR A 149 -3.46 -0.14 0.07
N VAL A 150 -3.55 0.33 1.32
CA VAL A 150 -4.47 1.39 1.75
C VAL A 150 -4.28 2.65 0.91
N GLN A 151 -3.03 3.10 0.74
CA GLN A 151 -2.72 4.30 -0.06
C GLN A 151 -3.15 4.11 -1.52
N TYR A 152 -2.96 2.91 -2.09
CA TYR A 152 -3.37 2.62 -3.46
C TYR A 152 -4.89 2.58 -3.60
N ASN A 153 -5.58 1.89 -2.70
CA ASN A 153 -7.03 1.71 -2.72
C ASN A 153 -7.78 3.04 -2.62
N LEU A 154 -7.22 4.00 -1.89
CA LEU A 154 -7.86 5.29 -1.61
C LEU A 154 -7.31 6.46 -2.46
N ASN A 155 -6.36 6.20 -3.37
CA ASN A 155 -5.69 7.24 -4.14
C ASN A 155 -6.63 8.03 -5.08
N ASN A 156 -7.79 7.49 -5.41
CA ASN A 156 -8.77 8.16 -6.25
C ASN A 156 -9.70 9.12 -5.50
N ILE A 157 -9.55 9.26 -4.18
CA ILE A 157 -10.35 10.16 -3.35
C ILE A 157 -9.65 11.52 -3.28
N SER A 158 -10.30 12.56 -3.77
CA SER A 158 -9.70 13.91 -3.86
C SER A 158 -9.36 14.54 -2.50
N ALA A 159 -10.08 14.14 -1.45
CA ALA A 159 -9.83 14.58 -0.08
C ALA A 159 -8.59 13.90 0.56
N ILE A 160 -7.96 12.95 -0.15
CA ILE A 160 -6.75 12.26 0.30
C ILE A 160 -5.54 12.71 -0.51
N LYS A 161 -4.46 13.04 0.20
CA LYS A 161 -3.13 13.24 -0.38
C LYS A 161 -2.17 12.17 0.13
N ASN A 162 -1.57 11.41 -0.79
CA ASN A 162 -0.66 10.33 -0.45
C ASN A 162 0.81 10.76 -0.47
N TYR A 163 1.53 10.41 0.59
CA TYR A 163 2.97 10.56 0.73
C TYR A 163 3.64 9.20 0.96
N LYS A 164 4.67 8.89 0.18
CA LYS A 164 5.53 7.72 0.41
C LYS A 164 6.70 8.10 1.30
N ILE A 165 6.87 7.36 2.38
CA ILE A 165 8.01 7.44 3.27
C ILE A 165 9.15 6.63 2.66
N THR A 166 10.33 7.24 2.59
CA THR A 166 11.55 6.63 2.07
C THR A 166 12.67 6.74 3.09
N SER A 167 13.56 5.76 3.12
CA SER A 167 14.70 5.76 4.03
C SER A 167 15.81 4.90 3.45
N PRO A 168 17.10 5.24 3.68
CA PRO A 168 18.20 4.35 3.33
C PRO A 168 18.11 2.98 4.03
N LEU A 169 17.47 2.92 5.21
CA LEU A 169 17.30 1.71 6.02
C LEU A 169 16.22 0.76 5.45
N LEU A 170 15.28 1.29 4.67
CA LEU A 170 14.21 0.50 4.07
C LEU A 170 14.72 -0.31 2.87
N GLU A 171 14.13 -1.48 2.70
CA GLU A 171 14.24 -2.30 1.49
C GLU A 171 13.83 -1.49 0.25
N ASP A 172 14.46 -1.79 -0.88
CA ASP A 172 14.21 -1.05 -2.13
C ASP A 172 12.74 -1.17 -2.58
N SER A 173 12.10 -2.31 -2.31
CA SER A 173 10.68 -2.52 -2.58
C SER A 173 9.78 -1.49 -1.89
N PHE A 174 10.13 -1.03 -0.70
CA PHE A 174 9.39 -0.01 0.04
C PHE A 174 9.73 1.40 -0.44
N ASN A 175 10.92 1.64 -0.99
CA ASN A 175 11.32 2.94 -1.53
C ASN A 175 10.75 3.25 -2.93
N TYR A 176 10.63 2.25 -3.81
CA TYR A 176 10.32 2.47 -5.24
C TYR A 176 8.84 2.25 -5.63
N GLY A 177 8.02 1.58 -4.82
CA GLY A 177 6.57 1.46 -4.99
C GLY A 177 6.10 0.87 -6.34
N LEU A 178 4.79 0.95 -6.62
CA LEU A 178 4.16 0.41 -7.84
C LEU A 178 3.95 1.46 -8.96
N GLY A 179 4.79 2.49 -9.03
CA GLY A 179 4.67 3.54 -10.05
C GLY A 179 3.46 4.46 -9.87
N PHE A 180 2.94 4.56 -8.64
CA PHE A 180 2.02 5.63 -8.24
C PHE A 180 2.82 6.90 -7.94
N ASP A 181 2.27 8.04 -8.36
CA ASP A 181 2.90 9.34 -8.18
C ASP A 181 2.57 9.91 -6.80
N PHE A 182 3.04 9.22 -5.76
CA PHE A 182 2.94 9.70 -4.40
C PHE A 182 4.10 10.65 -4.10
N SER A 183 3.78 11.75 -3.42
CA SER A 183 4.77 12.71 -2.96
C SER A 183 5.78 12.00 -2.06
N ARG A 184 7.08 12.28 -2.22
CA ARG A 184 8.13 11.60 -1.46
C ARG A 184 8.48 12.38 -0.20
N VAL A 185 8.61 11.67 0.92
CA VAL A 185 9.18 12.20 2.17
C VAL A 185 10.25 11.24 2.66
N SER A 186 11.35 11.79 3.18
CA SER A 186 12.49 10.99 3.67
C SER A 186 12.59 11.04 5.18
N VAL A 187 12.91 9.90 5.78
CA VAL A 187 13.14 9.69 7.22
C VAL A 187 14.41 8.88 7.47
#